data_AF-A0A535YYC5-F1
#
_entry.id   AF-A0A535YYC5-F1
#
_cell.length_a   1.000
_cell.length_b   1.000
_cell.length_c   1.000
_cell.angle_alpha   90.00
_cell.angle_beta   90.00
_cell.angle_gamma   90.00
#
_symmetry.space_group_name_H-M   'P 1'
#
loop_
_entity.id
_entity.type
_entity.pdbx_description
1 polymer ?
#
loop_
_entity_poly.entity_id
_entity_poly.type
_entity_poly.pdbx_seq_one_letter_code
_entity_poly.pdbx_strand_id
1 'polypeptide(L)'
;MGYTLVGDQITPGWTNATGATIFQQQFTAHPNINATVEANDGLGNAVITDLKNAGVKAKKIPTTGQDATLQGMENVLNGYQCGSVYKAVYLEAQDAVSMATILRAGLALPTSLVNGTTKPPSGVAGTTQPASLLTPTWVTTSNMATTVIKDNFVSASALCTAVGASVCAAANISG
;
A
#
# COMPACT_ATOMS: atom_id res chain seq x y z
N MET A 1 -3.97 25.29 -3.02
CA MET A 1 -2.99 24.23 -3.32
C MET A 1 -3.52 23.46 -4.50
N GLY A 2 -2.81 23.47 -5.62
CA GLY A 2 -3.24 22.83 -6.86
C GLY A 2 -2.24 21.79 -7.29
N TYR A 3 -2.74 20.69 -7.85
CA TYR A 3 -1.97 19.78 -8.69
C TYR A 3 -2.56 19.85 -10.11
N THR A 4 -1.74 19.55 -11.10
CA THR A 4 -2.22 19.32 -12.47
C THR A 4 -2.07 17.84 -12.75
N LEU A 5 -3.17 17.14 -13.02
CA LEU A 5 -3.14 15.75 -13.45
C LEU A 5 -2.59 15.70 -14.88
N VAL A 6 -1.43 15.07 -15.07
CA VAL A 6 -0.78 14.94 -16.38
C VAL A 6 -0.94 13.55 -16.98
N GLY A 7 -1.24 12.54 -16.17
CA GLY A 7 -1.51 11.17 -16.61
C GLY A 7 -2.35 10.43 -15.57
N ASP A 8 -3.28 9.61 -16.06
CA ASP A 8 -4.12 8.72 -15.26
C ASP A 8 -4.35 7.45 -16.08
N GLN A 9 -3.85 6.32 -15.57
CA GLN A 9 -3.87 5.04 -16.27
C GLN A 9 -4.10 3.92 -15.26
N ILE A 10 -4.92 2.95 -15.65
CA ILE A 10 -5.18 1.75 -14.86
C ILE A 10 -4.16 0.68 -15.27
N THR A 11 -3.48 0.08 -14.30
CA THR A 11 -2.64 -1.10 -14.56
C THR A 11 -3.49 -2.37 -14.49
N PRO A 12 -3.76 -3.07 -15.61
CA PRO A 12 -4.63 -4.23 -15.60
C PRO A 12 -4.04 -5.37 -14.74
N GLY A 13 -4.89 -5.94 -13.89
CA GLY A 13 -4.54 -7.07 -13.04
C GLY A 13 -3.42 -6.79 -12.04
N TRP A 14 -3.09 -5.51 -11.77
CA TRP A 14 -1.98 -5.14 -10.88
C TRP A 14 -0.62 -5.68 -11.35
N THR A 15 -0.46 -5.87 -12.67
CA THR A 15 0.75 -6.45 -13.23
C THR A 15 1.90 -5.43 -13.19
N ASN A 16 2.87 -5.62 -12.28
CA ASN A 16 3.97 -4.67 -12.06
C ASN A 16 4.76 -4.33 -13.34
N ALA A 17 5.02 -5.31 -14.22
CA ALA A 17 5.72 -5.06 -15.49
C ALA A 17 4.91 -4.16 -16.45
N THR A 18 3.59 -4.33 -16.47
CA THR A 18 2.69 -3.44 -17.21
C THR A 18 2.67 -2.05 -16.58
N GLY A 19 2.65 -1.95 -15.24
CA GLY A 19 2.74 -0.69 -14.51
C GLY A 19 4.02 0.08 -14.83
N ALA A 20 5.17 -0.59 -14.85
CA ALA A 20 6.45 0.00 -15.29
C ALA A 20 6.35 0.56 -16.72
N THR A 21 5.83 -0.24 -17.66
CA THR A 21 5.66 0.18 -19.06
C THR A 21 4.76 1.41 -19.17
N ILE A 22 3.64 1.43 -18.45
CA ILE A 22 2.72 2.57 -18.40
C ILE A 22 3.44 3.81 -17.86
N PHE A 23 4.14 3.68 -16.72
CA PHE A 23 4.85 4.80 -16.12
C PHE A 23 5.95 5.36 -17.05
N GLN A 24 6.75 4.50 -17.68
CA GLN A 24 7.78 4.95 -18.64
C GLN A 24 7.19 5.74 -19.80
N GLN A 25 6.04 5.31 -20.33
CA GLN A 25 5.33 6.03 -21.39
C GLN A 25 4.84 7.40 -20.89
N GLN A 26 4.23 7.45 -19.70
CA GLN A 26 3.77 8.69 -19.09
C GLN A 26 4.92 9.65 -18.76
N PHE A 27 6.04 9.13 -18.23
CA PHE A 27 7.21 9.91 -17.87
C PHE A 27 7.94 10.46 -19.11
N THR A 28 7.91 9.72 -20.22
CA THR A 28 8.40 10.21 -21.52
C THR A 28 7.50 11.31 -22.09
N ALA A 29 6.17 11.13 -22.04
CA ALA A 29 5.21 12.11 -22.54
C ALA A 29 5.13 13.38 -21.67
N HIS A 30 5.35 13.21 -20.36
CA HIS A 30 5.23 14.24 -19.34
C HIS A 30 6.49 14.28 -18.46
N PRO A 31 7.64 14.75 -18.97
CA PRO A 31 8.90 14.79 -18.22
C PRO A 31 8.87 15.71 -17.00
N ASN A 32 7.80 16.48 -16.83
CA ASN A 32 7.53 17.35 -15.69
C ASN A 32 6.76 16.67 -14.55
N ILE A 33 6.48 15.36 -14.62
CA ILE A 33 5.93 14.59 -13.48
C ILE A 33 6.83 14.79 -12.27
N ASN A 34 6.24 15.25 -11.17
CA ASN A 34 6.95 15.55 -9.92
C ASN A 34 6.33 14.89 -8.68
N ALA A 35 5.27 14.10 -8.86
CA ALA A 35 4.67 13.24 -7.85
C ALA A 35 3.93 12.09 -8.56
N THR A 36 3.86 10.93 -7.91
CA THR A 36 3.12 9.76 -8.42
C THR A 36 2.22 9.18 -7.32
N VAL A 37 1.05 8.71 -7.72
CA VAL A 37 0.06 8.12 -6.81
C VAL A 37 -0.15 6.68 -7.23
N GLU A 38 0.64 5.79 -6.65
CA GLU A 38 0.57 4.36 -6.95
C GLU A 38 -0.37 3.66 -5.98
N ALA A 39 -1.23 2.81 -6.54
CA ALA A 39 -2.33 2.21 -5.81
C ALA A 39 -1.92 1.00 -4.94
N ASN A 40 -0.70 0.48 -5.11
CA ASN A 40 -0.06 -0.46 -4.18
C ASN A 40 1.48 -0.37 -4.24
N ASP A 41 2.15 -1.06 -3.33
CA ASP A 41 3.62 -1.07 -3.25
C ASP A 41 4.26 -1.76 -4.46
N GLY A 42 3.61 -2.76 -5.08
CA GLY A 42 4.14 -3.43 -6.27
C GLY A 42 4.31 -2.46 -7.45
N LEU A 43 3.28 -1.64 -7.71
CA LEU A 43 3.31 -0.56 -8.69
C LEU A 43 4.25 0.57 -8.25
N GLY A 44 4.21 0.94 -6.96
CA GLY A 44 5.15 1.86 -6.33
C GLY A 44 6.61 1.52 -6.64
N ASN A 45 6.98 0.25 -6.45
CA ASN A 45 8.33 -0.25 -6.66
C ASN A 45 8.74 -0.23 -8.13
N ALA A 46 7.81 -0.51 -9.06
CA ALA A 46 8.04 -0.41 -10.49
C ALA A 46 8.39 1.04 -10.88
N VAL A 47 7.57 2.00 -10.44
CA VAL A 47 7.80 3.43 -10.67
C VAL A 47 9.11 3.90 -10.05
N ILE A 48 9.38 3.56 -8.79
CA ILE A 48 10.62 3.93 -8.09
C ILE A 48 11.85 3.37 -8.82
N THR A 49 11.76 2.17 -9.38
CA THR A 49 12.85 1.57 -10.15
C THR A 49 13.16 2.38 -11.41
N ASP A 50 12.13 2.76 -12.17
CA ASP A 50 12.29 3.59 -13.36
C ASP A 50 12.81 4.99 -13.04
N LEU A 51 12.30 5.60 -11.96
CA LEU A 51 12.80 6.87 -11.45
C LEU A 51 14.30 6.80 -11.09
N LYS A 52 14.72 5.74 -10.39
CA LYS A 52 16.14 5.52 -10.05
C LYS A 52 16.99 5.34 -11.31
N ASN A 53 16.49 4.61 -12.32
CA ASN A 53 17.16 4.45 -13.61
C ASN A 53 17.30 5.78 -14.36
N ALA A 54 16.30 6.66 -14.25
CA ALA A 54 16.36 8.03 -14.75
C ALA A 54 17.23 8.99 -13.89
N GLY A 55 17.90 8.47 -12.85
CA GLY A 55 18.78 9.26 -11.98
C GLY A 55 18.08 10.08 -10.91
N VAL A 56 16.76 9.93 -10.76
CA VAL A 56 15.98 10.62 -9.73
C VAL A 56 16.41 10.13 -8.34
N LYS A 57 16.78 11.08 -7.48
CA LYS A 57 17.25 10.79 -6.12
C LYS A 57 16.07 10.63 -5.16
N ALA A 58 16.33 9.97 -4.03
CA ALA A 58 15.38 9.91 -2.92
C ALA A 58 14.84 11.30 -2.55
N LYS A 59 13.58 11.35 -2.09
CA LYS A 59 12.86 12.57 -1.69
C LYS A 59 12.66 13.62 -2.80
N LYS A 60 12.84 13.27 -4.08
CA LYS A 60 12.63 14.19 -5.20
C LYS A 60 11.25 14.09 -5.83
N ILE A 61 10.75 12.89 -6.03
CA ILE A 61 9.40 12.64 -6.55
C ILE A 61 8.66 11.84 -5.48
N PRO A 62 7.68 12.44 -4.77
CA PRO A 62 6.82 11.74 -3.83
C PRO A 62 6.06 10.62 -4.55
N THR A 63 6.15 9.40 -4.01
CA THR A 63 5.46 8.21 -4.53
C THR A 63 4.72 7.53 -3.38
N THR A 64 3.45 7.18 -3.58
CA THR A 64 2.63 6.47 -2.58
C THR A 64 2.68 4.95 -2.78
N GLY A 65 2.09 4.21 -1.84
CA GLY A 65 1.83 2.79 -2.00
C GLY A 65 0.82 2.28 -0.97
N GLN A 66 0.55 0.99 -1.03
CA GLN A 66 -0.38 0.25 -0.18
C GLN A 66 0.11 -1.20 -0.07
N ASP A 67 -0.28 -1.87 1.01
CA ASP A 67 -0.02 -3.27 1.39
C ASP A 67 1.17 -3.45 2.34
N ALA A 68 2.00 -2.42 2.54
CA ALA A 68 3.15 -2.43 3.44
C ALA A 68 4.07 -3.65 3.26
N THR A 69 4.35 -3.96 2.00
CA THR A 69 5.29 -5.02 1.60
C THR A 69 6.69 -4.72 2.13
N LEU A 70 7.54 -5.75 2.27
CA LEU A 70 8.93 -5.58 2.67
C LEU A 70 9.65 -4.53 1.80
N GLN A 71 9.55 -4.64 0.47
CA GLN A 71 10.18 -3.71 -0.46
C GLN A 71 9.57 -2.30 -0.40
N GLY A 72 8.27 -2.17 -0.13
CA GLY A 72 7.64 -0.88 0.15
C GLY A 72 8.23 -0.21 1.40
N MET A 73 8.42 -0.98 2.48
CA MET A 73 9.05 -0.49 3.71
C MET A 73 10.53 -0.14 3.52
N GLU A 74 11.26 -0.91 2.72
CA GLU A 74 12.63 -0.56 2.29
C GLU A 74 12.65 0.79 1.57
N ASN A 75 11.71 1.02 0.64
CA ASN A 75 11.62 2.27 -0.09
C ASN A 75 11.21 3.46 0.79
N VAL A 76 10.36 3.24 1.79
CA VAL A 76 10.00 4.25 2.79
C VAL A 76 11.21 4.65 3.63
N LEU A 77 11.97 3.67 4.16
CA LEU A 77 13.17 3.94 4.94
C LEU A 77 14.28 4.62 4.13
N ASN A 78 14.42 4.26 2.85
CA ASN A 78 15.38 4.89 1.93
C ASN A 78 14.89 6.23 1.35
N GLY A 79 13.66 6.65 1.67
CA GLY A 79 13.09 7.93 1.25
C GLY A 79 12.67 8.01 -0.22
N TYR A 80 12.48 6.87 -0.90
CA TYR A 80 11.92 6.82 -2.25
C TYR A 80 10.39 6.74 -2.26
N GLN A 81 9.79 6.23 -1.18
CA GLN A 81 8.34 6.15 -1.02
C GLN A 81 7.90 6.96 0.19
N CYS A 82 6.80 7.70 0.10
CA CYS A 82 6.30 8.55 1.19
C CYS A 82 5.74 7.75 2.37
N GLY A 83 5.22 6.57 2.07
CA GLY A 83 4.61 5.66 3.02
C GLY A 83 3.84 4.57 2.29
N SER A 84 3.26 3.66 3.06
CA SER A 84 2.35 2.64 2.54
C SER A 84 1.14 2.52 3.44
N VAL A 85 -0.02 2.28 2.84
CA VAL A 85 -1.23 1.94 3.59
C VAL A 85 -1.14 0.48 4.07
N TYR A 86 -0.91 0.27 5.36
CA TYR A 86 -0.97 -1.02 6.02
C TYR A 86 -2.41 -1.43 6.30
N LYS A 87 -2.77 -2.63 5.85
CA LYS A 87 -4.03 -3.31 6.13
C LYS A 87 -3.71 -4.56 6.92
N ALA A 88 -4.10 -4.59 8.20
CA ALA A 88 -3.82 -5.71 9.09
C ALA A 88 -4.61 -6.97 8.65
N VAL A 89 -3.99 -7.79 7.80
CA VAL A 89 -4.62 -8.99 7.21
C VAL A 89 -5.16 -9.93 8.29
N TYR A 90 -4.51 -10.01 9.45
CA TYR A 90 -4.97 -10.84 10.56
C TYR A 90 -6.31 -10.36 11.15
N LEU A 91 -6.60 -9.05 11.15
CA LEU A 91 -7.89 -8.51 11.57
C LEU A 91 -8.96 -8.78 10.51
N GLU A 92 -8.63 -8.61 9.23
CA GLU A 92 -9.54 -8.90 8.12
C GLU A 92 -9.94 -10.39 8.09
N ALA A 93 -8.98 -11.29 8.31
CA ALA A 93 -9.25 -12.72 8.43
C ALA A 93 -10.13 -13.06 9.65
N GLN A 94 -9.91 -12.41 10.80
CA GLN A 94 -10.73 -12.60 12.00
C GLN A 94 -12.19 -12.18 11.77
N ASP A 95 -12.41 -11.02 11.16
CA ASP A 95 -13.74 -10.55 10.81
C ASP A 95 -14.43 -11.51 9.83
N ALA A 96 -13.73 -11.91 8.76
CA ALA A 96 -14.25 -12.83 7.77
C ALA A 96 -14.67 -14.19 8.38
N VAL A 97 -13.81 -14.78 9.23
CA VAL A 97 -14.11 -16.04 9.92
C VAL A 97 -15.27 -15.88 10.90
N SER A 98 -15.33 -14.76 11.63
CA SER A 98 -16.42 -14.47 12.57
C SER A 98 -17.75 -14.37 11.83
N MET A 99 -17.81 -13.60 10.74
CA MET A 99 -19.00 -13.47 9.90
C MET A 99 -19.42 -14.80 9.29
N ALA A 100 -18.48 -15.56 8.72
CA ALA A 100 -18.77 -16.85 8.11
C ALA A 100 -19.34 -17.85 9.11
N THR A 101 -18.80 -17.90 10.34
CA THR A 101 -19.29 -18.76 11.43
C THR A 101 -20.73 -18.42 11.81
N ILE A 102 -21.03 -17.14 12.02
CA ILE A 102 -22.36 -16.67 12.42
C ILE A 102 -23.40 -16.97 11.32
N LEU A 103 -23.06 -16.64 10.08
CA LEU A 103 -23.93 -16.90 8.93
C LEU A 103 -24.16 -18.40 8.73
N ARG A 104 -23.12 -19.23 8.93
CA ARG A 104 -23.24 -20.69 8.83
C ARG A 104 -24.16 -21.28 9.91
N ALA A 105 -24.25 -20.63 11.08
CA ALA A 105 -25.20 -20.99 12.12
C ALA A 105 -26.63 -20.50 11.85
N GLY A 106 -26.89 -19.84 10.72
CA GLY A 106 -28.21 -19.28 10.38
C GLY A 106 -28.57 -18.03 11.19
N LEU A 107 -27.59 -17.42 11.84
CA LEU A 107 -27.78 -16.24 12.69
C LEU A 107 -27.55 -14.95 11.90
N ALA A 108 -28.23 -13.88 12.30
CA ALA A 108 -27.97 -12.55 11.79
C ALA A 108 -26.63 -12.02 12.32
N LEU A 109 -25.90 -11.29 11.48
CA LEU A 109 -24.66 -10.62 11.89
C LEU A 109 -24.97 -9.52 12.91
N PRO A 110 -24.20 -9.42 14.00
CA PRO A 110 -24.38 -8.36 14.98
C PRO A 110 -24.01 -7.00 14.35
N THR A 111 -24.79 -5.96 14.67
CA THR A 111 -24.55 -4.59 14.17
C THR A 111 -23.20 -4.02 14.61
N SER A 112 -22.60 -4.55 15.67
CA SER A 112 -21.24 -4.23 16.09
C SER A 112 -20.15 -4.73 15.14
N LEU A 113 -20.46 -5.72 14.29
CA LEU A 113 -19.53 -6.30 13.31
C LEU A 113 -19.75 -5.73 11.89
N VAL A 114 -20.96 -5.31 11.56
CA VAL A 114 -21.28 -4.67 10.27
C VAL A 114 -21.41 -3.16 10.43
N ASN A 115 -20.27 -2.48 10.40
CA ASN A 115 -20.15 -1.03 10.64
C ASN A 115 -20.34 -0.16 9.37
N GLY A 116 -20.63 -0.77 8.22
CA GLY A 116 -20.81 -0.04 6.97
C GLY A 116 -21.49 -0.85 5.87
N THR A 117 -21.34 -0.36 4.63
CA THR A 117 -21.88 -1.02 3.44
C THR A 117 -20.88 -0.97 2.29
N THR A 118 -20.88 -1.97 1.43
CA THR A 118 -20.14 -2.00 0.16
C THR A 118 -21.09 -2.12 -1.03
N LYS A 119 -20.69 -1.59 -2.19
CA LYS A 119 -21.44 -1.68 -3.44
C LYS A 119 -20.55 -2.19 -4.57
N PRO A 120 -21.10 -2.88 -5.59
CA PRO A 120 -20.35 -3.25 -6.77
C PRO A 120 -19.69 -2.01 -7.43
N PRO A 121 -18.50 -2.18 -8.05
CA PRO A 121 -17.91 -1.15 -8.89
C PRO A 121 -18.83 -0.73 -10.05
N SER A 122 -18.58 0.44 -10.63
CA SER A 122 -19.34 0.90 -11.80
C SER A 122 -19.27 -0.13 -12.94
N GLY A 123 -20.42 -0.44 -13.52
CA GLY A 123 -20.53 -1.44 -14.60
C GLY A 123 -20.57 -2.91 -14.13
N VAL A 124 -20.51 -3.19 -12.83
CA VAL A 124 -20.64 -4.54 -12.27
C VAL A 124 -22.04 -4.74 -11.68
N ALA A 125 -22.74 -5.79 -12.09
CA ALA A 125 -24.07 -6.12 -11.56
C ALA A 125 -23.98 -6.58 -10.09
N GLY A 126 -24.96 -6.19 -9.28
CA GLY A 126 -25.09 -6.60 -7.89
C GLY A 126 -25.86 -5.59 -7.04
N THR A 127 -25.89 -5.80 -5.73
CA THR A 127 -26.61 -4.95 -4.77
C THR A 127 -25.69 -4.49 -3.65
N THR A 128 -26.10 -3.42 -2.95
CA THR A 128 -25.39 -2.94 -1.75
C THR A 128 -25.51 -3.99 -0.64
N GLN A 129 -24.40 -4.27 0.05
CA GLN A 129 -24.33 -5.28 1.11
C GLN A 129 -23.79 -4.68 2.41
N PRO A 130 -24.23 -5.16 3.60
CA PRO A 130 -23.57 -4.86 4.86
C PRO A 130 -22.10 -5.29 4.82
N ALA A 131 -21.23 -4.51 5.47
CA ALA A 131 -19.79 -4.75 5.47
C ALA A 131 -19.18 -4.49 6.85
N SER A 132 -18.13 -5.23 7.17
CA SER A 132 -17.12 -4.79 8.14
C SER A 132 -16.04 -4.00 7.38
N LEU A 133 -15.86 -2.73 7.73
CA LEU A 133 -14.86 -1.84 7.18
C LEU A 133 -13.81 -1.55 8.25
N LEU A 134 -12.70 -2.27 8.18
CA LEU A 134 -11.55 -2.07 9.06
C LEU A 134 -10.82 -0.77 8.70
N THR A 135 -10.22 -0.13 9.72
CA THR A 135 -9.45 1.09 9.52
C THR A 135 -8.02 0.75 9.11
N PRO A 136 -7.57 1.12 7.90
CA PRO A 136 -6.18 0.94 7.51
C PRO A 136 -5.27 2.00 8.16
N THR A 137 -3.97 1.73 8.23
CA THR A 137 -2.99 2.63 8.84
C THR A 137 -1.98 3.13 7.81
N TRP A 138 -1.76 4.45 7.72
CA TRP A 138 -0.66 5.00 6.92
C TRP A 138 0.67 4.82 7.64
N VAL A 139 1.56 4.03 7.06
CA VAL A 139 2.87 3.69 7.62
C VAL A 139 3.96 4.53 6.98
N THR A 140 4.77 5.16 7.84
CA THR A 140 5.93 5.96 7.50
C THR A 140 7.10 5.56 8.40
N THR A 141 8.26 6.19 8.24
CA THR A 141 9.42 5.95 9.11
C THR A 141 9.12 6.21 10.60
N SER A 142 8.14 7.06 10.94
CA SER A 142 7.86 7.43 12.33
C SER A 142 7.03 6.40 13.10
N ASN A 143 6.29 5.53 12.43
CA ASN A 143 5.38 4.56 13.06
C ASN A 143 5.57 3.11 12.56
N MET A 144 6.53 2.86 11.67
CA MET A 144 6.82 1.52 11.13
C MET A 144 7.12 0.49 12.23
N ALA A 145 7.95 0.88 13.22
CA ALA A 145 8.29 0.04 14.36
C ALA A 145 7.06 -0.40 15.18
N THR A 146 6.10 0.51 15.38
CA THR A 146 4.90 0.27 16.21
C THR A 146 3.72 -0.31 15.44
N THR A 147 3.87 -0.53 14.12
CA THR A 147 2.83 -1.08 13.25
C THR A 147 3.30 -2.40 12.64
N VAL A 148 3.80 -2.38 11.40
CA VAL A 148 4.11 -3.58 10.63
C VAL A 148 5.21 -4.45 11.24
N ILE A 149 6.13 -3.86 12.00
CA ILE A 149 7.16 -4.61 12.73
C ILE A 149 6.59 -5.20 14.01
N LYS A 150 5.88 -4.40 14.82
CA LYS A 150 5.22 -4.88 16.05
C LYS A 150 4.25 -6.03 15.78
N ASP A 151 3.51 -5.93 14.68
CA ASP A 151 2.53 -6.94 14.27
C ASP A 151 3.19 -8.15 13.59
N ASN A 152 4.53 -8.18 13.48
CA ASN A 152 5.31 -9.19 12.77
C ASN A 152 4.86 -9.39 11.31
N PHE A 153 4.27 -8.35 10.72
CA PHE A 153 3.80 -8.36 9.34
C PHE A 153 4.98 -8.25 8.36
N VAL A 154 5.97 -7.43 8.72
CA VAL A 154 7.27 -7.36 8.05
C VAL A 154 8.35 -7.86 9.01
N SER A 155 9.20 -8.77 8.54
CA SER A 155 10.34 -9.25 9.33
C SER A 155 11.36 -8.12 9.53
N ALA A 156 11.60 -7.74 10.79
CA ALA A 156 12.60 -6.73 11.15
C ALA A 156 14.00 -7.15 10.68
N SER A 157 14.38 -8.42 10.85
CA SER A 157 15.69 -8.92 10.46
C SER A 157 15.90 -8.85 8.94
N ALA A 158 14.89 -9.22 8.15
CA ALA A 158 14.94 -9.12 6.69
C ALA A 158 15.05 -7.65 6.24
N LEU A 159 14.22 -6.77 6.83
CA LEU A 159 14.23 -5.34 6.53
C LEU A 159 15.59 -4.71 6.85
N CYS A 160 16.15 -4.96 8.04
CA CYS A 160 17.43 -4.40 8.45
C CYS A 160 18.62 -4.99 7.71
N THR A 161 18.51 -6.23 7.22
CA THR A 161 19.48 -6.80 6.28
C THR A 161 19.46 -6.05 4.95
N ALA A 162 18.27 -5.70 4.45
CA ALA A 162 18.12 -5.04 3.15
C ALA A 162 18.53 -3.55 3.18
N VAL A 163 18.14 -2.79 4.21
CA VAL A 163 18.42 -1.34 4.28
C VAL A 163 19.65 -0.97 5.09
N GLY A 164 20.18 -1.91 5.88
CA GLY A 164 21.31 -1.69 6.78
C GLY A 164 20.90 -1.27 8.20
N ALA A 165 21.71 -1.69 9.17
CA ALA A 165 21.43 -1.52 10.60
C ALA A 165 21.29 -0.04 11.02
N SER A 166 22.06 0.87 10.45
CA SER A 166 21.99 2.31 10.78
C SER A 166 20.66 2.94 10.35
N VAL A 167 20.13 2.54 9.19
CA VAL A 167 18.83 3.01 8.69
C VAL A 167 17.70 2.49 9.58
N CYS A 168 17.75 1.22 9.96
CA CYS A 168 16.81 0.63 10.91
C CYS A 168 16.86 1.30 12.29
N ALA A 169 18.05 1.50 12.86
CA ALA A 169 18.22 2.14 14.15
C ALA A 169 17.62 3.56 14.17
N ALA A 170 17.79 4.33 13.09
CA ALA A 170 17.19 5.65 12.96
C ALA A 170 15.64 5.63 12.93
N ALA A 171 15.03 4.49 12.58
CA ALA A 171 13.59 4.27 12.61
C ALA A 171 13.11 3.52 13.87
N ASN A 172 13.98 3.32 14.87
CA ASN A 172 13.71 2.53 16.08
C ASN A 172 13.31 1.08 15.80
N ILE A 173 13.88 0.48 14.76
CA ILE A 173 13.68 -0.93 14.40
C ILE A 173 14.94 -1.70 14.78
N SER A 174 14.79 -2.71 15.65
CA SER A 174 15.83 -3.69 15.96
C SER A 174 15.52 -5.00 15.23
N GLY A 175 16.44 -5.45 14.38
CA GLY A 175 16.37 -6.70 13.64
C GLY A 175 17.26 -7.79 14.23
#